data_AF-A0A1Y3BNI5-F1
#
_entry.id   AF-A0A1Y3BNI5-F1
#
_cell.length_a   1.000
_cell.length_b   1.000
_cell.length_c   1.000
_cell.angle_alpha   90.00
_cell.angle_beta   90.00
_cell.angle_gamma   90.00
#
_symmetry.space_group_name_H-M   'P 1'
#
loop_
_entity.id
_entity.type
_entity.pdbx_description
1 polymer ?
#
loop_
_entity_poly.entity_id
_entity_poly.type
_entity_poly.pdbx_seq_one_letter_code
_entity_poly.pdbx_strand_id
1 'polypeptide(L)'
;IYEVILDYKPPRSATDEICLKENQEVIVLSKDKPHKWKVRTRKSEKFPMIEEGFAPSAYLKPTNEKLDSNEAAMLQQQQTSIETERPKSDQTKDLNKKKE
;
A
#
# COMPACT_ATOMS: atom_id res chain seq x y z
N ILE A 1 -4.55 12.57 -6.58
CA ILE A 1 -3.19 12.34 -6.05
C ILE A 1 -3.16 12.88 -4.62
N TYR A 2 -2.14 12.59 -3.80
CA TYR A 2 -1.97 13.22 -2.49
C TYR A 2 -0.64 13.97 -2.45
N GLU A 3 -0.67 15.15 -1.84
CA GLU A 3 0.51 15.97 -1.59
C GLU A 3 0.89 15.85 -0.12
N VAL A 4 2.18 15.67 0.12
CA VAL A 4 2.76 15.67 1.46
C VAL A 4 2.84 17.11 1.94
N ILE A 5 2.17 17.43 3.04
CA ILE A 5 2.14 18.79 3.61
C ILE A 5 3.16 19.00 4.73
N LEU A 6 3.85 17.94 5.17
CA LEU A 6 4.83 17.99 6.25
C LEU A 6 5.93 16.95 6.03
N ASP A 7 7.15 17.31 6.40
CA ASP A 7 8.28 16.36 6.43
C ASP A 7 8.03 15.24 7.46
N TYR A 8 8.25 14.00 7.03
CA TYR A 8 8.16 12.83 7.89
C TYR A 8 9.44 12.00 7.82
N LYS A 9 10.02 11.74 8.99
CA LYS A 9 11.14 10.81 9.15
C LYS A 9 10.69 9.68 10.06
N PRO A 10 10.47 8.47 9.53
CA PRO A 10 10.09 7.34 10.35
C PRO A 10 11.20 7.01 11.37
N PRO A 11 10.82 6.48 12.56
CA PRO A 11 11.80 5.98 13.52
C PRO A 11 12.55 4.78 12.92
N ARG A 12 13.80 4.55 13.34
CA ARG A 12 14.63 3.45 12.79
C ARG A 12 14.01 2.06 12.98
N SER A 13 13.10 1.90 13.94
CA SER A 13 12.36 0.67 14.19
C SER A 13 11.21 0.43 13.21
N ALA A 14 10.78 1.45 12.47
CA ALA A 14 9.69 1.35 11.50
C ALA A 14 10.27 1.08 10.10
N THR A 15 10.60 -0.18 9.84
CA THR A 15 11.21 -0.64 8.58
C THR A 15 10.27 -0.56 7.38
N ASP A 16 8.96 -0.60 7.63
CA ASP A 16 7.93 -0.59 6.58
C ASP A 16 7.45 0.83 6.23
N GLU A 17 7.97 1.85 6.91
CA GLU A 17 7.59 3.24 6.73
C GLU A 17 8.63 3.98 5.88
N ILE A 18 8.15 4.91 5.06
CA ILE A 18 9.01 5.67 4.14
C ILE A 18 9.20 7.10 4.61
N CYS A 19 10.32 7.70 4.20
CA CYS A 19 10.56 9.12 4.41
C CYS A 19 9.65 9.92 3.48
N LEU A 20 9.01 10.96 4.01
CA LEU A 20 8.24 11.90 3.20
C LEU A 20 8.83 13.30 3.29
N LYS A 21 8.71 14.02 2.19
CA LYS A 21 9.13 15.41 2.08
C LYS A 21 7.98 16.33 1.72
N GLU A 22 7.91 17.49 2.36
CA GLU A 22 6.90 18.50 2.05
C GLU A 22 6.91 18.86 0.56
N ASN A 23 5.72 19.02 -0.02
CA ASN A 23 5.46 19.22 -1.45
C ASN A 23 5.82 17.99 -2.34
N GLN A 24 6.00 16.81 -1.75
CA GLN A 24 6.16 15.56 -2.50
C GLN A 24 4.78 14.98 -2.87
N GLU A 25 4.66 14.46 -4.08
CA GLU A 25 3.44 13.80 -4.54
C GLU A 25 3.50 12.30 -4.28
N VAL A 26 2.39 11.76 -3.76
CA VAL A 26 2.24 10.34 -3.47
C VAL A 26 0.89 9.81 -3.93
N ILE A 27 0.88 8.51 -4.23
CA ILE A 27 -0.31 7.76 -4.60
C ILE A 27 -0.66 6.84 -3.44
N VAL A 28 -1.89 6.95 -2.95
CA VAL A 28 -2.36 6.07 -1.87
C VAL A 28 -2.79 4.73 -2.47
N LEU A 29 -2.10 3.66 -2.07
CA LEU A 29 -2.35 2.29 -2.50
C LEU A 29 -3.38 1.60 -1.63
N SER A 30 -3.31 1.80 -0.31
CA SER A 30 -4.26 1.23 0.64
C SER A 30 -4.55 2.21 1.79
N LYS A 31 -5.83 2.24 2.18
CA LYS A 31 -6.37 3.01 3.31
C LYS A 31 -6.91 2.12 4.42
N ASP A 32 -6.45 0.87 4.50
CA ASP A 32 -6.99 -0.13 5.43
C ASP A 32 -6.90 0.30 6.91
N LYS A 33 -5.93 1.17 7.26
CA LYS A 33 -5.79 1.73 8.60
C LYS A 33 -6.11 3.23 8.60
N PRO A 34 -6.78 3.76 9.63
CA PRO A 34 -7.21 5.16 9.65
C PRO A 34 -6.06 6.16 9.71
N HIS A 35 -5.00 5.86 10.47
CA HIS A 35 -3.89 6.77 10.74
C HIS A 35 -2.63 6.49 9.93
N LYS A 36 -2.58 5.36 9.22
CA LYS A 36 -1.37 4.90 8.52
C LYS A 36 -1.73 4.26 7.19
N TRP A 37 -1.43 4.94 6.09
CA TRP A 37 -1.79 4.49 4.74
C TRP A 37 -0.57 3.92 4.03
N LYS A 38 -0.80 2.93 3.17
CA LYS A 38 0.23 2.45 2.25
C LYS A 38 0.25 3.39 1.06
N VAL A 39 1.38 4.02 0.80
CA VAL A 39 1.56 5.02 -0.25
C VAL A 39 2.78 4.69 -1.10
N ARG A 40 2.78 5.20 -2.32
CA ARG A 40 3.90 5.15 -3.25
C ARG A 40 4.26 6.57 -3.68
N THR A 41 5.52 6.95 -3.53
CA THR A 41 5.98 8.27 -3.99
C THR A 41 6.06 8.31 -5.51
N ARG A 42 5.76 9.46 -6.10
CA ARG A 42 5.88 9.69 -7.53
C ARG A 42 7.23 10.30 -7.85
N LYS A 43 7.80 9.92 -8.99
CA LYS A 43 9.03 10.53 -9.50
C LYS A 43 8.73 11.97 -9.90
N SER A 44 9.45 12.91 -9.30
CA SER A 44 9.41 14.33 -9.66
C SER A 44 10.82 14.87 -9.86
N GLU A 45 10.92 16.09 -10.42
CA GLU A 45 12.21 16.75 -10.64
C GLU A 45 13.00 16.93 -9.33
N LYS A 46 12.28 17.17 -8.22
CA LYS A 46 12.86 17.30 -6.87
C LYS A 46 13.09 15.95 -6.18
N PHE A 47 12.30 14.93 -6.51
CA PHE A 47 12.33 13.62 -5.86
C PHE A 47 12.42 12.52 -6.92
N PRO A 48 13.62 12.18 -7.40
CA PRO A 48 13.79 11.18 -8.46
C PRO A 48 13.58 9.74 -7.98
N MET A 49 13.56 9.52 -6.66
CA MET A 49 13.44 8.21 -6.04
C MET A 49 11.98 7.85 -5.78
N ILE A 50 11.57 6.71 -6.33
CA ILE A 50 10.26 6.10 -6.06
C ILE A 50 10.43 5.12 -4.90
N GLU A 51 9.67 5.34 -3.84
CA GLU A 51 9.62 4.49 -2.67
C GLU A 51 8.16 4.12 -2.39
N GLU A 52 7.95 2.91 -1.88
CA GLU A 52 6.64 2.43 -1.47
C GLU A 52 6.72 1.98 -0.01
N GLY A 53 5.75 2.39 0.79
CA GLY A 53 5.64 1.95 2.17
C GLY A 53 4.52 2.66 2.91
N PHE A 54 4.58 2.62 4.23
CA PHE A 54 3.57 3.24 5.08
C PHE A 54 3.91 4.68 5.43
N ALA A 55 2.88 5.52 5.49
CA ALA A 55 2.98 6.90 5.90
C ALA A 55 1.76 7.35 6.72
N PRO A 56 1.92 8.31 7.63
CA PRO A 56 0.82 8.86 8.40
C PRO A 56 -0.16 9.64 7.50
N SER A 57 -1.45 9.29 7.57
CA SER A 57 -2.48 9.92 6.73
C SER A 57 -2.67 11.42 7.03
N ALA A 58 -2.38 11.85 8.27
CA ALA A 58 -2.43 13.25 8.69
C ALA A 58 -1.43 14.15 7.94
N TYR A 59 -0.40 13.58 7.32
CA TYR A 59 0.63 14.31 6.58
C TYR A 59 0.31 14.41 5.08
N LEU A 60 -0.83 13.84 4.67
CA LEU A 60 -1.24 13.74 3.28
C LEU A 60 -2.49 14.59 3.05
N LYS A 61 -2.42 15.49 2.06
CA LYS A 61 -3.55 16.29 1.63
C LYS A 61 -4.00 15.85 0.24
N PRO A 62 -5.31 15.61 0.01
CA PRO A 62 -5.79 15.29 -1.32
C PRO A 62 -5.57 16.47 -2.26
N THR A 63 -4.98 16.22 -3.42
CA THR A 63 -4.84 17.21 -4.49
C THR A 63 -5.98 17.07 -5.51
N ASN A 64 -6.31 18.16 -6.20
CA ASN A 64 -7.26 18.14 -7.31
C ASN A 64 -6.69 17.48 -8.58
N GLU A 65 -5.41 17.10 -8.56
CA GLU A 65 -4.77 16.35 -9.63
C GLU A 65 -5.39 14.95 -9.73
N LYS A 66 -5.94 14.67 -10.91
CA LYS A 66 -6.45 13.35 -11.25
C LYS A 66 -5.26 12.45 -11.57
N LEU A 67 -5.30 11.21 -11.09
CA LEU A 67 -4.37 10.18 -11.58
C LEU A 67 -4.62 10.01 -13.08
N ASP A 68 -3.61 10.21 -13.91
CA ASP A 68 -3.70 9.91 -15.33
C ASP A 68 -4.05 8.43 -15.52
N SER A 69 -4.95 8.14 -16.48
CA SER A 69 -5.51 6.81 -16.72
C SER A 69 -4.45 5.70 -16.91
N ASN A 70 -3.24 6.06 -17.35
CA ASN A 70 -2.13 5.13 -17.51
C ASN A 70 -1.53 4.62 -16.18
N GLU A 71 -1.41 5.45 -15.15
CA GLU A 71 -0.91 5.00 -13.84
C GLU A 71 -1.94 4.14 -13.10
N ALA A 72 -3.23 4.46 -13.25
CA ALA A 72 -4.31 3.65 -12.68
C ALA A 72 -4.31 2.22 -13.24
N ALA A 73 -4.09 2.06 -14.55
CA ALA A 73 -4.01 0.75 -15.20
C ALA A 73 -2.80 -0.08 -14.74
N MET A 74 -1.65 0.57 -14.49
CA MET A 74 -0.44 -0.10 -14.03
C MET A 74 -0.54 -0.59 -12.57
N LEU A 75 -1.22 0.17 -11.70
CA LEU A 75 -1.48 -0.26 -10.31
C LEU A 75 -2.46 -1.43 -10.24
N GLN A 76 -3.43 -1.49 -11.15
CA GLN A 76 -4.41 -2.57 -11.19
C GLN A 76 -3.81 -3.91 -11.65
N GLN A 77 -2.82 -3.91 -12.57
CA GLN A 77 -2.16 -5.13 -13.02
C GLN A 77 -1.27 -5.81 -11.96
N GLN A 78 -0.77 -5.07 -10.95
CA GLN A 78 0.04 -5.66 -9.88
C GLN A 78 -0.79 -6.39 -8.81
N GLN A 79 -2.09 -6.11 -8.70
CA GLN A 79 -2.98 -6.80 -7.75
C GLN A 79 -3.52 -8.12 -8.30
N THR A 80 -3.52 -8.33 -9.62
CA THR A 80 -4.07 -9.56 -10.24
C THR A 80 -3.12 -10.75 -10.22
N SER A 81 -1.86 -10.58 -9.79
CA SER A 81 -0.88 -11.68 -9.75
C SER A 81 -0.83 -12.44 -8.42
N ILE A 82 -1.72 -12.15 -7.46
CA ILE A 82 -1.77 -12.82 -6.15
C ILE A 82 -3.02 -13.69 -5.92
N GLU A 83 -3.89 -13.85 -6.92
CA GLU A 83 -5.01 -14.80 -6.84
C GLU A 83 -4.82 -16.01 -7.77
N THR A 84 -3.71 -16.72 -7.54
CA THR A 84 -3.54 -18.15 -7.84
C THR A 84 -2.53 -18.55 -6.76
N GLU A 85 -2.91 -18.93 -5.54
CA GLU A 85 -3.48 -20.23 -5.19
C GLU A 85 -4.30 -20.09 -3.90
N ARG A 86 -5.65 -20.11 -3.99
CA ARG A 86 -6.48 -20.53 -2.85
C ARG A 86 -6.60 -22.05 -2.89
N PRO A 87 -6.37 -22.78 -1.78
CA PRO A 87 -6.57 -24.21 -1.72
C PRO A 87 -8.05 -24.53 -1.91
N LYS A 88 -8.37 -25.33 -2.92
CA LYS A 88 -9.70 -25.94 -3.07
C LYS A 88 -9.90 -26.95 -1.93
N SER A 89 -10.87 -26.65 -1.06
CA SER A 89 -12.02 -27.49 -0.69
C SER A 89 -11.85 -29.01 -0.88
N ASP A 90 -12.22 -29.92 0.03
CA ASP A 90 -13.52 -30.04 0.68
C ASP A 90 -13.62 -31.40 1.42
N GLN A 91 -14.37 -31.48 2.53
CA GLN A 91 -15.13 -32.65 3.08
C GLN A 91 -14.40 -34.01 3.32
N THR A 92 -14.56 -34.77 4.41
CA THR A 92 -15.75 -35.18 5.16
C THR A 92 -15.39 -35.65 6.58
N LYS A 93 -16.34 -35.50 7.51
CA LYS A 93 -16.44 -36.27 8.78
C LYS A 93 -16.37 -37.78 8.50
N ASP A 94 -15.82 -38.58 9.41
CA ASP A 94 -16.57 -39.67 10.04
C ASP A 94 -15.82 -40.32 11.23
N LEU A 95 -16.62 -40.70 12.22
CA LEU A 95 -16.26 -41.38 13.46
C LEU A 95 -15.88 -42.85 13.19
N ASN A 96 -14.86 -43.37 13.88
CA ASN A 96 -14.93 -44.59 14.71
C ASN A 96 -13.53 -44.96 15.23
N LYS A 97 -13.28 -44.96 16.54
CA LYS A 97 -13.57 -46.04 17.50
C LYS A 97 -12.49 -47.14 17.51
N LYS A 98 -11.59 -47.00 18.50
CA LYS A 98 -11.30 -48.00 19.56
C LYS A 98 -10.50 -49.26 19.17
N LYS A 99 -9.35 -49.40 19.85
CA LYS A 99 -8.66 -50.65 20.28
C LYS A 99 -8.23 -51.58 19.13
N GLU A 100 -7.03 -52.14 19.13
CA GLU A 100 -6.37 -52.91 20.19
C GLU A 100 -4.86 -52.94 19.94
#